data_AF-A0A937U3F2-F1
#
_entry.id   AF-A0A937U3F2-F1
#
_cell.length_a   1.000
_cell.length_b   1.000
_cell.length_c   1.000
_cell.angle_alpha   90.00
_cell.angle_beta   90.00
_cell.angle_gamma   90.00
#
_symmetry.space_group_name_H-M   'P 1'
#
loop_
_entity.id
_entity.type
_entity.pdbx_description
1 polymer ?
#
loop_
_entity_poly.entity_id
_entity_poly.type
_entity_poly.pdbx_seq_one_letter_code
_entity_poly.pdbx_strand_id
1 'polypeptide(L)'
;MLTSRNKISVDTGSGQLRWVILLLAIAVILPTVCLLWFMTQAVENVRMAARQILINEYSERLSGLAGTVDNIWAKRVKAVEAQADANAIRQFASFVLDEPLTQGALVYDGSGNLAYPIIDVNWPEPKLPVELEHAWELEFVESNFKEAANTYMGLEKSIQDDYLRRKVQMGAARCNIKRPLISFAQNSCEQAGYHGITPEMSAGSVSLAAKARVMLAEMFKDEPAKLLAWSRLIETANNYEPGLKSPHFLPMDSGTRMFVQQRAIRLVEASSHPDARAYLTKIAKTKKLLAAERLSAEVAQRHAAVASFRQWSRGSVHRLNISSDLYGSYRQMTGKAFLLLWSGATVRSDFHNFETRFAGSDVLYRVLDDKGLYVSGAEQPSAKAFLTLPIGGSLPGW
;
A
#
# COMPACT_ATOMS: atom_id res chain seq x y z
N MET A 1 81.02 22.54 -84.19
CA MET A 1 79.76 22.91 -84.86
C MET A 1 78.74 23.20 -83.76
N LEU A 2 78.35 24.48 -83.68
CA LEU A 2 77.26 25.14 -82.97
C LEU A 2 76.59 24.45 -81.75
N THR A 3 76.87 25.08 -80.61
CA THR A 3 76.05 25.21 -79.39
C THR A 3 74.60 25.62 -79.64
N SER A 4 73.64 25.02 -78.92
CA SER A 4 72.34 25.62 -78.62
C SER A 4 72.15 25.70 -77.10
N ARG A 5 72.00 26.94 -76.61
CA ARG A 5 71.91 27.32 -75.20
C ARG A 5 70.43 27.65 -74.92
N ASN A 6 69.75 26.84 -74.12
CA ASN A 6 68.40 27.14 -73.66
C ASN A 6 68.44 28.25 -72.60
N LYS A 7 67.65 29.30 -72.83
CA LYS A 7 67.48 30.46 -71.96
C LYS A 7 66.23 30.22 -71.11
N ILE A 8 66.40 30.02 -69.80
CA ILE A 8 65.30 30.01 -68.83
C ILE A 8 65.10 31.46 -68.38
N SER A 9 63.97 32.08 -68.75
CA SER A 9 63.54 33.37 -68.21
C SER A 9 62.83 33.13 -66.88
N VAL A 10 63.41 33.63 -65.79
CA VAL A 10 62.75 33.71 -64.48
C VAL A 10 62.06 35.07 -64.40
N ASP A 11 60.73 35.05 -64.33
CA ASP A 11 59.86 36.21 -64.22
C ASP A 11 59.80 36.67 -62.75
N THR A 12 60.59 37.69 -62.38
CA THR A 12 60.87 38.08 -60.98
C THR A 12 59.96 39.18 -60.42
N GLY A 13 58.98 39.70 -61.17
CA GLY A 13 58.17 40.87 -60.73
C GLY A 13 56.87 40.55 -59.98
N SER A 14 56.14 39.49 -60.37
CA SER A 14 54.80 39.20 -59.83
C SER A 14 54.80 38.20 -58.68
N GLY A 15 55.84 37.37 -58.57
CA GLY A 15 56.01 36.40 -57.49
C GLY A 15 56.38 37.04 -56.15
N GLN A 16 57.12 38.14 -56.16
CA GLN A 16 57.60 38.81 -54.94
C GLN A 16 56.47 39.51 -54.18
N LEU A 17 55.57 40.21 -54.88
CA LEU A 17 54.40 40.84 -54.26
C LEU A 17 53.42 39.81 -53.71
N ARG A 18 53.23 38.67 -54.40
CA ARG A 18 52.41 37.55 -53.90
C ARG A 18 52.97 36.95 -52.61
N TRP A 19 54.29 36.80 -52.51
CA TRP A 19 54.95 36.32 -51.29
C TRP A 19 54.83 37.29 -50.12
N VAL A 20 54.98 38.60 -50.36
CA VAL A 20 54.81 39.63 -49.32
C VAL A 20 53.37 39.68 -48.83
N ILE A 21 52.38 39.63 -49.73
CA ILE A 21 50.95 39.61 -49.37
C ILE A 21 50.61 38.32 -48.58
N LEU A 22 51.17 37.17 -48.97
CA LEU A 22 50.94 35.90 -48.28
C LEU A 22 51.56 35.90 -46.87
N LEU A 23 52.77 36.46 -46.70
CA LEU A 23 53.38 36.64 -45.39
C LEU A 23 52.59 37.61 -44.52
N LEU A 24 52.12 38.72 -45.09
CA LEU A 24 51.29 39.69 -44.37
C LEU A 24 49.95 39.07 -43.95
N ALA A 25 49.32 38.28 -44.82
CA ALA A 25 48.08 37.57 -44.53
C ALA A 25 48.27 36.55 -43.40
N ILE A 26 49.34 35.74 -43.44
CA ILE A 26 49.68 34.80 -42.36
C ILE A 26 49.95 35.56 -41.06
N ALA A 27 50.69 36.67 -41.10
CA ALA A 27 51.01 37.49 -39.93
C ALA A 27 49.77 38.08 -39.24
N VAL A 28 48.64 38.24 -39.95
CA VAL A 28 47.37 38.73 -39.39
C VAL A 28 46.41 37.58 -39.05
N ILE A 29 46.29 36.57 -39.91
CA ILE A 29 45.36 35.46 -39.72
C ILE A 29 45.82 34.55 -38.57
N LEU A 30 47.11 34.26 -38.46
CA LEU A 30 47.59 33.34 -37.43
C LEU A 30 47.34 33.88 -36.01
N PRO A 31 47.64 35.15 -35.66
CA PRO A 31 47.31 35.70 -34.35
C PRO A 31 45.80 35.75 -34.08
N THR A 32 44.96 36.07 -35.08
CA THR A 32 43.51 36.14 -34.89
C THR A 32 42.87 34.77 -34.66
N VAL A 33 43.29 33.74 -35.41
CA VAL A 33 42.84 32.36 -35.17
C VAL A 33 43.32 31.83 -33.82
N CYS A 34 44.56 32.13 -33.43
CA CYS A 34 45.06 31.80 -32.09
C CYS A 34 44.24 32.49 -30.99
N LEU A 35 43.92 33.79 -31.14
CA LEU A 35 43.11 34.52 -30.17
C LEU A 35 41.68 33.96 -30.07
N LEU A 36 41.04 33.66 -31.20
CA LEU A 36 39.72 33.02 -31.22
C LEU A 36 39.75 31.65 -30.53
N TRP A 37 40.77 30.84 -30.82
CA TRP A 37 40.95 29.53 -30.19
C TRP A 37 41.16 29.65 -28.67
N PHE A 38 42.02 30.57 -28.22
CA PHE A 38 42.23 30.81 -26.79
C PHE A 38 40.97 31.33 -26.09
N MET A 39 40.19 32.19 -26.75
CA MET A 39 38.90 32.64 -26.21
C MET A 39 37.89 31.50 -26.11
N THR A 40 37.78 30.65 -27.13
CA THR A 40 36.91 29.46 -27.07
C THR A 40 37.33 28.54 -25.92
N GLN A 41 38.63 28.28 -25.76
CA GLN A 41 39.16 27.49 -24.65
C GLN A 41 38.92 28.14 -23.28
N ALA A 42 39.05 29.47 -23.18
CA ALA A 42 38.77 30.20 -21.95
C ALA A 42 37.29 30.09 -21.55
N VAL A 43 36.36 30.21 -22.50
CA VAL A 43 34.92 30.05 -22.25
C VAL A 43 34.58 28.63 -21.81
N GLU A 44 35.19 27.61 -22.43
CA GLU A 44 35.02 26.20 -22.03
C GLU A 44 35.53 25.96 -20.60
N ASN A 45 36.70 26.50 -20.25
CA ASN A 45 37.27 26.40 -18.91
C ASN A 45 36.42 27.12 -17.86
N VAL A 46 35.91 28.31 -18.15
CA VAL A 46 34.99 29.04 -17.25
C VAL A 46 33.70 28.25 -17.06
N ARG A 47 33.15 27.67 -18.13
CA ARG A 47 31.95 26.84 -18.06
C ARG A 47 32.18 25.58 -17.21
N MET A 48 33.33 24.94 -17.34
CA MET A 48 33.70 23.79 -16.50
C MET A 48 33.87 24.18 -15.03
N ALA A 49 34.55 25.29 -14.76
CA ALA A 49 34.73 25.79 -13.39
C ALA A 49 33.38 26.15 -12.74
N ALA A 50 32.51 26.87 -13.46
CA ALA A 50 31.16 27.18 -13.00
C ALA A 50 30.34 25.91 -12.75
N ARG A 51 30.43 24.91 -13.64
CA ARG A 51 29.77 23.61 -13.45
C ARG A 51 30.29 22.90 -12.20
N GLN A 52 31.59 22.91 -11.94
CA GLN A 52 32.17 22.26 -10.76
C GLN A 52 31.72 22.94 -9.47
N ILE A 53 31.64 24.28 -9.45
CA ILE A 53 31.14 25.04 -8.31
C ILE A 53 29.68 24.67 -8.02
N LEU A 54 28.83 24.62 -9.05
CA LEU A 54 27.43 24.20 -8.91
C LEU A 54 27.34 22.74 -8.42
N ILE A 55 28.15 21.83 -8.98
CA ILE A 55 28.18 20.43 -8.54
C ILE A 55 28.52 20.35 -7.05
N ASN A 56 29.56 21.05 -6.59
CA ASN A 56 29.98 21.01 -5.19
C ASN A 56 28.88 21.55 -4.25
N GLU A 57 28.33 22.73 -4.57
CA GLU A 57 27.28 23.38 -3.77
C GLU A 57 26.01 22.51 -3.68
N TYR A 58 25.55 22.00 -4.82
CA TYR A 58 24.32 21.19 -4.86
C TYR A 58 24.53 19.77 -4.36
N SER A 59 25.75 19.22 -4.42
CA SER A 59 26.07 17.88 -3.90
C SER A 59 25.90 17.81 -2.39
N GLU A 60 26.38 18.82 -1.66
CA GLU A 60 26.21 18.86 -0.19
C GLU A 60 24.73 18.99 0.20
N ARG A 61 24.01 19.92 -0.45
CA ARG A 61 22.57 20.13 -0.22
C ARG A 61 21.76 18.88 -0.52
N LEU A 62 22.02 18.24 -1.66
CA LEU A 62 21.33 17.03 -2.07
C LEU A 62 21.65 15.86 -1.15
N SER A 63 22.90 15.72 -0.69
CA SER A 63 23.30 14.69 0.28
C SER A 63 22.60 14.86 1.63
N GLY A 64 22.47 16.10 2.12
CA GLY A 64 21.73 16.39 3.36
C GLY A 64 20.24 16.08 3.26
N LEU A 65 19.62 16.41 2.12
CA LEU A 65 18.23 16.08 1.83
C LEU A 65 18.01 14.56 1.71
N ALA A 66 18.88 13.88 0.97
CA ALA A 66 18.91 12.44 0.82
C ALA A 66 19.01 11.74 2.20
N GLY A 67 19.97 12.17 3.03
CA GLY A 67 20.13 11.67 4.39
C GLY A 67 18.93 11.95 5.30
N THR A 68 18.19 13.05 5.09
CA THR A 68 16.96 13.33 5.85
C THR A 68 15.87 12.31 5.53
N VAL A 69 15.67 12.01 4.24
CA VAL A 69 14.68 11.02 3.79
C VAL A 69 15.09 9.61 4.24
N ASP A 70 16.35 9.23 4.07
CA ASP A 70 16.87 7.95 4.55
C ASP A 70 16.66 7.76 6.05
N ASN A 71 16.88 8.82 6.86
CA ASN A 71 16.60 8.81 8.29
C ASN A 71 15.11 8.65 8.64
N ILE A 72 14.18 9.23 7.85
CA ILE A 72 12.74 9.04 8.04
C ILE A 72 12.39 7.55 7.88
N TRP A 73 12.88 6.93 6.81
CA TRP A 73 12.64 5.51 6.54
C TRP A 73 13.29 4.60 7.58
N ALA A 74 14.54 4.87 7.95
CA ALA A 74 15.23 4.13 9.01
C ALA A 74 14.48 4.20 10.36
N LYS A 75 13.90 5.35 10.70
CA LYS A 75 13.07 5.51 11.92
C LYS A 75 11.79 4.70 11.86
N ARG A 76 11.05 4.75 10.74
CA ARG A 76 9.81 3.96 10.55
C ARG A 76 10.09 2.47 10.70
N VAL A 77 11.17 1.99 10.09
CA VAL A 77 11.61 0.60 10.21
C VAL A 77 11.87 0.21 11.66
N LYS A 78 12.62 1.03 12.41
CA LYS A 78 12.90 0.76 13.82
C LYS A 78 11.64 0.76 14.68
N ALA A 79 10.67 1.63 14.38
CA ALA A 79 9.40 1.67 15.09
C ALA A 79 8.59 0.37 14.89
N VAL A 80 8.61 -0.18 13.67
CA VAL A 80 8.00 -1.49 13.39
C VAL A 80 8.72 -2.62 14.13
N GLU A 81 10.06 -2.60 14.16
CA GLU A 81 10.87 -3.58 14.89
C GLU A 81 10.58 -3.61 16.40
N ALA A 82 10.25 -2.45 16.99
CA ALA A 82 9.90 -2.35 18.40
C ALA A 82 8.52 -2.95 18.75
N GLN A 83 7.66 -3.20 17.76
CA GLN A 83 6.27 -3.63 17.96
C GLN A 83 6.05 -5.14 17.71
N ALA A 84 7.09 -5.97 17.83
CA ALA A 84 6.96 -7.40 17.55
C ALA A 84 5.95 -8.11 18.49
N ASP A 85 5.00 -8.83 17.90
CA ASP A 85 3.98 -9.62 18.57
C ASP A 85 3.94 -11.07 18.05
N ALA A 86 3.66 -12.01 18.95
CA ALA A 86 3.59 -13.44 18.66
C ALA A 86 2.39 -13.78 17.75
N ASN A 87 1.32 -13.00 17.73
CA ASN A 87 0.14 -13.23 16.93
C ASN A 87 0.12 -12.37 15.65
N ALA A 88 -0.07 -13.00 14.48
CA ALA A 88 -0.05 -12.29 13.19
C ALA A 88 -1.18 -11.26 13.02
N ILE A 89 -2.38 -11.55 13.54
CA ILE A 89 -3.54 -10.66 13.43
C ILE A 89 -3.32 -9.39 14.29
N ARG A 90 -2.84 -9.57 15.52
CA ARG A 90 -2.55 -8.43 16.41
C ARG A 90 -1.39 -7.60 15.86
N GLN A 91 -0.35 -8.27 15.35
CA GLN A 91 0.79 -7.62 14.72
C GLN A 91 0.38 -6.77 13.52
N PHE A 92 -0.50 -7.28 12.66
CA PHE A 92 -1.04 -6.50 11.55
C PHE A 92 -1.75 -5.23 12.05
N ALA A 93 -2.59 -5.36 13.07
CA ALA A 93 -3.32 -4.22 13.61
C ALA A 93 -2.40 -3.17 14.23
N SER A 94 -1.32 -3.55 14.91
CA SER A 94 -0.36 -2.59 15.49
C SER A 94 0.31 -1.74 14.40
N PHE A 95 0.76 -2.37 13.31
CA PHE A 95 1.40 -1.66 12.18
C PHE A 95 0.48 -0.65 11.47
N VAL A 96 -0.82 -0.92 11.49
CA VAL A 96 -1.81 -0.07 10.83
C VAL A 96 -2.32 1.00 11.78
N LEU A 97 -2.52 0.71 13.06
CA LEU A 97 -3.22 1.59 14.00
C LEU A 97 -2.29 2.55 14.71
N ASP A 98 -1.17 2.07 15.23
CA ASP A 98 -0.23 2.85 16.02
C ASP A 98 0.54 3.78 15.08
N GLU A 99 0.47 5.10 15.31
CA GLU A 99 1.05 6.19 14.49
C GLU A 99 1.41 5.75 13.06
N PRO A 100 0.47 5.82 12.09
CA PRO A 100 0.41 4.98 10.89
C PRO A 100 1.79 4.63 10.29
N LEU A 101 2.41 3.57 10.83
CA LEU A 101 3.73 3.13 10.40
C LEU A 101 3.64 2.62 8.97
N THR A 102 2.48 2.07 8.61
CA THR A 102 2.14 1.53 7.29
C THR A 102 0.68 1.78 6.95
N GLN A 103 0.33 1.63 5.68
CA GLN A 103 -1.06 1.63 5.21
C GLN A 103 -1.62 0.21 5.02
N GLY A 104 -0.78 -0.81 5.14
CA GLY A 104 -1.12 -2.23 5.05
C GLY A 104 0.13 -3.08 5.34
N ALA A 105 -0.06 -4.36 5.58
CA ALA A 105 1.03 -5.27 5.86
C ALA A 105 0.67 -6.72 5.54
N LEU A 106 1.65 -7.49 5.08
CA LEU A 106 1.58 -8.94 5.05
C LEU A 106 2.48 -9.48 6.16
N VAL A 107 1.98 -10.45 6.90
CA VAL A 107 2.69 -11.17 7.95
C VAL A 107 2.88 -12.60 7.48
N TYR A 108 4.13 -13.05 7.45
CA TYR A 108 4.50 -14.42 7.13
C TYR A 108 4.95 -15.14 8.41
N ASP A 109 4.63 -16.43 8.50
CA ASP A 109 5.13 -17.29 9.56
C ASP A 109 6.62 -17.61 9.38
N GLY A 110 7.20 -18.38 10.31
CA GLY A 110 8.60 -18.79 10.23
C GLY A 110 8.92 -19.78 9.12
N SER A 111 7.90 -20.38 8.50
CA SER A 111 8.06 -21.21 7.30
C SER A 111 8.03 -20.36 6.02
N GLY A 112 7.73 -19.06 6.12
CA GLY A 112 7.60 -18.15 4.99
C GLY A 112 6.24 -18.22 4.29
N ASN A 113 5.25 -18.87 4.89
CA ASN A 113 3.87 -18.89 4.42
C ASN A 113 3.12 -17.67 4.92
N LEU A 114 2.15 -17.19 4.15
CA LEU A 114 1.31 -16.08 4.56
C LEU A 114 0.46 -16.45 5.78
N ALA A 115 0.74 -15.82 6.92
CA ALA A 115 -0.04 -15.95 8.14
C ALA A 115 -1.18 -14.91 8.23
N TYR A 116 -0.98 -13.72 7.63
CA TYR A 116 -1.99 -12.68 7.50
C TYR A 116 -1.68 -11.75 6.31
N PRO A 117 -2.66 -11.27 5.54
CA PRO A 117 -4.10 -11.56 5.60
C PRO A 117 -4.44 -13.02 5.27
N ILE A 118 -5.59 -13.48 5.73
CA ILE A 118 -6.11 -14.82 5.42
C ILE A 118 -7.12 -14.67 4.28
N ILE A 119 -6.74 -15.05 3.04
CA ILE A 119 -7.53 -14.77 1.82
C ILE A 119 -8.32 -15.99 1.35
N ASP A 120 -7.72 -17.18 1.43
CA ASP A 120 -8.30 -18.39 0.90
C ASP A 120 -8.39 -19.42 2.02
N VAL A 121 -9.57 -19.52 2.62
CA VAL A 121 -9.87 -20.62 3.52
C VAL A 121 -10.72 -21.61 2.76
N ASN A 122 -10.04 -22.52 2.06
CA ASN A 122 -10.69 -23.67 1.46
C ASN A 122 -11.25 -24.54 2.58
N TRP A 123 -12.55 -24.39 2.84
CA TRP A 123 -13.27 -25.17 3.83
C TRP A 123 -14.35 -25.98 3.11
N PRO A 124 -14.37 -27.31 3.29
CA PRO A 124 -15.38 -28.16 2.67
C PRO A 124 -16.73 -27.90 3.33
N GLU A 125 -17.70 -27.41 2.55
CA GLU A 125 -19.07 -27.24 3.05
C GLU A 125 -19.69 -28.63 3.34
N PRO A 126 -20.27 -28.84 4.54
CA PRO A 126 -20.90 -30.08 4.88
C PRO A 126 -22.12 -30.30 3.99
N LYS A 127 -22.42 -31.57 3.73
CA LYS A 127 -23.62 -31.94 2.98
C LYS A 127 -24.87 -31.43 3.72
N LEU A 128 -25.71 -30.69 3.01
CA LEU A 128 -26.93 -30.12 3.57
C LEU A 128 -27.97 -31.22 3.82
N PRO A 129 -28.64 -31.24 4.99
CA PRO A 129 -29.80 -32.10 5.23
C PRO A 129 -30.96 -31.74 4.31
N VAL A 130 -31.74 -32.74 3.87
CA VAL A 130 -32.90 -32.53 2.98
C VAL A 130 -33.95 -31.63 3.65
N GLU A 131 -34.10 -31.75 4.96
CA GLU A 131 -35.01 -30.94 5.75
C GLU A 131 -34.63 -29.45 5.73
N LEU A 132 -33.36 -29.13 5.51
CA LEU A 132 -32.90 -27.75 5.35
C LEU A 132 -33.31 -27.18 3.98
N GLU A 133 -33.35 -28.02 2.93
CA GLU A 133 -33.87 -27.64 1.61
C GLU A 133 -35.37 -27.34 1.71
N HIS A 134 -36.14 -28.18 2.40
CA HIS A 134 -37.56 -27.92 2.63
C HIS A 134 -37.80 -26.60 3.39
N ALA A 135 -37.03 -26.31 4.44
CA ALA A 135 -37.12 -25.04 5.15
C ALA A 135 -36.78 -23.84 4.25
N TRP A 136 -35.82 -24.02 3.33
CA TRP A 136 -35.44 -23.00 2.35
C TRP A 136 -36.54 -22.75 1.32
N GLU A 137 -37.20 -23.80 0.81
CA GLU A 137 -38.36 -23.68 -0.10
C GLU A 137 -39.49 -22.89 0.56
N LEU A 138 -39.83 -23.22 1.81
CA LEU A 138 -40.82 -22.49 2.60
C LEU A 138 -40.46 -21.00 2.74
N GLU A 139 -39.18 -20.66 2.99
CA GLU A 139 -38.73 -19.27 3.14
C GLU A 139 -38.77 -18.49 1.82
N PHE A 140 -38.15 -19.03 0.76
CA PHE A 140 -37.84 -18.26 -0.44
C PHE A 140 -38.80 -18.48 -1.61
N VAL A 141 -39.45 -19.64 -1.70
CA VAL A 141 -40.39 -19.97 -2.78
C VAL A 141 -41.82 -19.67 -2.33
N GLU A 142 -42.21 -20.21 -1.18
CA GLU A 142 -43.60 -20.11 -0.70
C GLU A 142 -43.88 -18.84 0.12
N SER A 143 -42.83 -18.15 0.57
CA SER A 143 -42.94 -17.01 1.51
C SER A 143 -43.68 -17.35 2.81
N ASN A 144 -43.72 -18.64 3.19
CA ASN A 144 -44.33 -19.12 4.41
C ASN A 144 -43.34 -19.01 5.57
N PHE A 145 -43.07 -17.77 6.00
CA PHE A 145 -42.08 -17.47 7.03
C PHE A 145 -42.40 -18.11 8.39
N LYS A 146 -43.67 -18.41 8.67
CA LYS A 146 -44.07 -19.00 9.95
C LYS A 146 -43.61 -20.45 10.02
N GLU A 147 -43.93 -21.21 8.99
CA GLU A 147 -43.55 -22.61 8.89
C GLU A 147 -42.05 -22.75 8.69
N ALA A 148 -41.43 -21.95 7.82
CA ALA A 148 -39.98 -21.93 7.63
C ALA A 148 -39.22 -21.70 8.95
N ALA A 149 -39.64 -20.70 9.75
CA ALA A 149 -39.03 -20.44 11.06
C ALA A 149 -39.15 -21.65 12.01
N ASN A 150 -40.31 -22.30 12.04
CA ASN A 150 -40.54 -23.46 12.89
C ASN A 150 -39.69 -24.66 12.43
N THR A 151 -39.59 -24.90 11.12
CA THR A 151 -38.75 -25.96 10.55
C THR A 151 -37.29 -25.72 10.88
N TYR A 152 -36.78 -24.50 10.70
CA TYR A 152 -35.42 -24.13 11.12
C TYR A 152 -35.21 -24.37 12.62
N MET A 153 -36.09 -23.86 13.49
CA MET A 153 -35.95 -24.07 14.94
C MET A 153 -36.05 -25.55 15.36
N GLY A 154 -36.81 -26.37 14.63
CA GLY A 154 -36.87 -27.81 14.83
C GLY A 154 -35.54 -28.50 14.53
N LEU A 155 -34.88 -28.11 13.44
CA LEU A 155 -33.60 -28.66 12.99
C LEU A 155 -32.43 -28.30 13.91
N GLU A 156 -32.48 -27.14 14.57
CA GLU A 156 -31.41 -26.70 15.48
C GLU A 156 -31.08 -27.76 16.56
N LYS A 157 -32.10 -28.49 17.04
CA LYS A 157 -31.95 -29.50 18.10
C LYS A 157 -31.27 -30.79 17.64
N SER A 158 -31.39 -31.15 16.36
CA SER A 158 -30.85 -32.39 15.81
C SER A 158 -29.44 -32.21 15.22
N ILE A 159 -29.04 -30.97 14.91
CA ILE A 159 -27.78 -30.66 14.24
C ILE A 159 -26.61 -30.55 15.22
N GLN A 160 -25.64 -31.45 15.04
CA GLN A 160 -24.38 -31.45 15.79
C GLN A 160 -23.32 -30.53 15.16
N ASP A 161 -23.33 -30.40 13.83
CA ASP A 161 -22.39 -29.57 13.09
C ASP A 161 -22.62 -28.07 13.36
N ASP A 162 -21.57 -27.37 13.80
CA ASP A 162 -21.67 -25.95 14.19
C ASP A 162 -22.02 -25.04 13.01
N TYR A 163 -21.50 -25.31 11.81
CA TYR A 163 -21.81 -24.51 10.62
C TYR A 163 -23.29 -24.63 10.27
N LEU A 164 -23.80 -25.86 10.17
CA LEU A 164 -25.21 -26.10 9.90
C LEU A 164 -26.07 -25.45 10.98
N ARG A 165 -25.74 -25.62 12.26
CA ARG A 165 -26.51 -25.02 13.36
C ARG A 165 -26.65 -23.50 13.20
N ARG A 166 -25.55 -22.79 12.92
CA ARG A 166 -25.57 -21.34 12.66
C ARG A 166 -26.35 -20.99 11.41
N LYS A 167 -26.25 -21.79 10.34
CA LYS A 167 -27.01 -21.60 9.09
C LYS A 167 -28.51 -21.66 9.35
N VAL A 168 -28.94 -22.63 10.16
CA VAL A 168 -30.35 -22.84 10.55
C VAL A 168 -30.83 -21.70 11.46
N GLN A 169 -30.04 -21.30 12.46
CA GLN A 169 -30.32 -20.16 13.33
C GLN A 169 -30.47 -18.85 12.53
N MET A 170 -29.60 -18.62 11.54
CA MET A 170 -29.71 -17.47 10.65
C MET A 170 -30.98 -17.52 9.77
N GLY A 171 -31.39 -18.71 9.31
CA GLY A 171 -32.66 -18.90 8.61
C GLY A 171 -33.87 -18.55 9.48
N ALA A 172 -33.90 -19.06 10.71
CA ALA A 172 -34.92 -18.72 11.70
C ALA A 172 -34.96 -17.21 11.99
N ALA A 173 -33.80 -16.57 12.13
CA ALA A 173 -33.70 -15.13 12.34
C ALA A 173 -34.34 -14.34 11.18
N ARG A 174 -34.00 -14.65 9.92
CA ARG A 174 -34.57 -13.98 8.74
C ARG A 174 -36.09 -14.11 8.69
N CYS A 175 -36.61 -15.31 8.89
CA CYS A 175 -38.05 -15.56 8.90
C CYS A 175 -38.76 -14.79 10.02
N ASN A 176 -38.17 -14.74 11.22
CA ASN A 176 -38.74 -14.01 12.35
C ASN A 176 -38.69 -12.49 12.17
N ILE A 177 -37.66 -11.95 11.49
CA ILE A 177 -37.61 -10.53 11.10
C ILE A 177 -38.76 -10.20 10.15
N LYS A 178 -39.08 -11.08 9.20
CA LYS A 178 -40.22 -10.91 8.26
C LYS A 178 -41.59 -11.03 8.94
N ARG A 179 -41.65 -11.66 10.13
CA ARG A 179 -42.87 -11.86 10.95
C ARG A 179 -43.00 -10.85 12.11
N PRO A 180 -42.35 -9.69 12.02
CA PRO A 180 -41.98 -8.81 13.14
C PRO A 180 -41.77 -9.43 14.53
N LEU A 181 -41.26 -10.66 14.64
CA LEU A 181 -40.99 -11.33 15.93
C LEU A 181 -39.57 -11.03 16.41
N ILE A 182 -39.32 -9.76 16.75
CA ILE A 182 -37.98 -9.22 17.03
C ILE A 182 -37.25 -9.98 18.14
N SER A 183 -37.92 -10.33 19.24
CA SER A 183 -37.27 -11.06 20.35
C SER A 183 -36.77 -12.45 19.93
N PHE A 184 -37.52 -13.16 19.08
CA PHE A 184 -37.10 -14.45 18.55
C PHE A 184 -35.94 -14.31 17.55
N ALA A 185 -36.02 -13.32 16.66
CA ALA A 185 -34.94 -13.02 15.73
C ALA A 185 -33.64 -12.59 16.44
N GLN A 186 -33.76 -11.77 17.49
CA GLN A 186 -32.65 -11.36 18.35
C GLN A 186 -31.98 -12.60 18.94
N ASN A 187 -32.75 -13.46 19.62
CA ASN A 187 -32.20 -14.67 20.23
C ASN A 187 -31.48 -15.54 19.20
N SER A 188 -32.09 -15.80 18.03
CA SER A 188 -31.44 -16.57 16.96
C SER A 188 -30.13 -15.92 16.47
N CYS A 189 -30.09 -14.60 16.30
CA CYS A 189 -28.85 -13.88 15.94
C CYS A 189 -27.80 -13.94 17.06
N GLU A 190 -28.20 -13.88 18.32
CA GLU A 190 -27.29 -13.93 19.46
C GLU A 190 -26.66 -15.31 19.62
N GLN A 191 -27.46 -16.37 19.52
CA GLN A 191 -26.99 -17.75 19.50
C GLN A 191 -26.00 -17.96 18.34
N ALA A 192 -26.37 -17.51 17.14
CA ALA A 192 -25.53 -17.67 15.95
C ALA A 192 -24.28 -16.79 15.93
N GLY A 193 -24.30 -15.62 16.58
CA GLY A 193 -23.23 -14.63 16.49
C GLY A 193 -22.26 -14.60 17.66
N TYR A 194 -22.71 -14.97 18.86
CA TYR A 194 -21.96 -14.76 20.10
C TYR A 194 -21.80 -16.00 20.97
N HIS A 195 -22.64 -17.02 20.81
CA HIS A 195 -22.50 -18.26 21.59
C HIS A 195 -21.63 -19.30 20.89
N GLY A 196 -20.95 -20.10 21.72
CA GLY A 196 -20.10 -21.21 21.28
C GLY A 196 -18.93 -20.77 20.40
N ILE A 197 -18.40 -19.54 20.57
CA ILE A 197 -17.26 -19.07 19.80
C ILE A 197 -15.98 -19.70 20.35
N THR A 198 -15.30 -20.53 19.55
CA THR A 198 -14.04 -21.16 19.93
C THR A 198 -12.95 -20.90 18.87
N PRO A 199 -11.65 -20.99 19.23
CA PRO A 199 -10.56 -20.84 18.28
C PRO A 199 -10.56 -21.88 17.14
N GLU A 200 -11.17 -23.05 17.35
CA GLU A 200 -11.17 -24.19 16.44
C GLU A 200 -12.35 -24.19 15.45
N MET A 201 -13.19 -23.15 15.50
CA MET A 201 -14.32 -23.01 14.58
C MET A 201 -13.86 -23.00 13.12
N SER A 202 -14.67 -23.62 12.25
CA SER A 202 -14.45 -23.53 10.80
C SER A 202 -14.59 -22.08 10.31
N ALA A 203 -13.88 -21.73 9.23
CA ALA A 203 -14.05 -20.42 8.60
C ALA A 203 -15.48 -20.17 8.11
N GLY A 204 -16.18 -21.21 7.64
CA GLY A 204 -17.60 -21.14 7.32
C GLY A 204 -18.45 -20.71 8.53
N SER A 205 -18.26 -21.37 9.67
CA SER A 205 -18.96 -21.04 10.93
C SER A 205 -18.65 -19.63 11.40
N VAL A 206 -17.38 -19.22 11.33
CA VAL A 206 -16.93 -17.86 11.66
C VAL A 206 -17.60 -16.82 10.77
N SER A 207 -17.68 -17.08 9.47
CA SER A 207 -18.36 -16.19 8.52
C SER A 207 -19.85 -16.06 8.81
N LEU A 208 -20.53 -17.16 9.16
CA LEU A 208 -21.94 -17.12 9.59
C LEU A 208 -22.12 -16.36 10.90
N ALA A 209 -21.24 -16.56 11.89
CA ALA A 209 -21.28 -15.82 13.14
C ALA A 209 -21.10 -14.31 12.91
N ALA A 210 -20.15 -13.91 12.07
CA ALA A 210 -19.94 -12.52 11.67
C ALA A 210 -21.20 -11.93 11.00
N LYS A 211 -21.82 -12.66 10.07
CA LYS A 211 -23.06 -12.24 9.40
C LYS A 211 -24.24 -12.13 10.35
N ALA A 212 -24.36 -13.02 11.34
CA ALA A 212 -25.37 -12.94 12.38
C ALA A 212 -25.21 -11.67 13.25
N ARG A 213 -23.96 -11.28 13.58
CA ARG A 213 -23.69 -10.01 14.29
C ARG A 213 -24.11 -8.78 13.47
N VAL A 214 -23.86 -8.79 12.16
CA VAL A 214 -24.33 -7.74 11.25
C VAL A 214 -25.86 -7.71 11.20
N MET A 215 -26.52 -8.86 11.03
CA MET A 215 -27.97 -8.96 10.98
C MET A 215 -28.62 -8.42 12.26
N LEU A 216 -28.07 -8.75 13.44
CA LEU A 216 -28.51 -8.21 14.72
C LEU A 216 -28.48 -6.67 14.74
N ALA A 217 -27.37 -6.07 14.29
CA ALA A 217 -27.22 -4.61 14.27
C ALA A 217 -28.11 -3.92 13.23
N GLU A 218 -28.31 -4.55 12.06
CA GLU A 218 -29.21 -4.05 11.01
C GLU A 218 -30.68 -4.13 11.44
N MET A 219 -31.07 -5.18 12.18
CA MET A 219 -32.43 -5.35 12.70
C MET A 219 -32.82 -4.23 13.66
N PHE A 220 -31.90 -3.79 14.52
CA PHE A 220 -32.18 -2.73 15.49
C PHE A 220 -31.97 -1.31 14.95
N LYS A 221 -31.71 -1.09 13.65
CA LYS A 221 -31.32 0.24 13.12
C LYS A 221 -32.30 1.38 13.48
N ASP A 222 -33.59 1.08 13.59
CA ASP A 222 -34.65 2.05 13.88
C ASP A 222 -35.14 1.98 15.34
N GLU A 223 -34.66 1.03 16.12
CA GLU A 223 -35.14 0.72 17.47
C GLU A 223 -34.34 1.43 18.58
N PRO A 224 -34.91 1.65 19.77
CA PRO A 224 -34.17 2.21 20.92
C PRO A 224 -32.91 1.42 21.29
N ALA A 225 -32.93 0.10 21.08
CA ALA A 225 -31.82 -0.80 21.37
C ALA A 225 -30.64 -0.72 20.36
N LYS A 226 -30.73 0.14 19.32
CA LYS A 226 -29.72 0.24 18.25
C LYS A 226 -28.29 0.44 18.74
N LEU A 227 -28.12 1.29 19.75
CA LEU A 227 -26.79 1.71 20.23
C LEU A 227 -26.00 0.53 20.80
N LEU A 228 -26.65 -0.36 21.55
CA LEU A 228 -26.00 -1.55 22.09
C LEU A 228 -25.59 -2.50 20.96
N ALA A 229 -26.48 -2.76 20.00
CA ALA A 229 -26.19 -3.64 18.87
C ALA A 229 -25.08 -3.07 17.98
N TRP A 230 -25.06 -1.76 17.75
CA TRP A 230 -24.02 -1.07 16.99
C TRP A 230 -22.67 -1.10 17.72
N SER A 231 -22.64 -0.85 19.03
CA SER A 231 -21.39 -0.94 19.80
C SER A 231 -20.74 -2.32 19.66
N ARG A 232 -21.54 -3.39 19.83
CA ARG A 232 -21.03 -4.78 19.71
C ARG A 232 -20.51 -5.09 18.31
N LEU A 233 -21.17 -4.60 17.26
CA LEU A 233 -20.70 -4.78 15.88
C LEU A 233 -19.41 -3.99 15.62
N ILE A 234 -19.33 -2.74 16.07
CA ILE A 234 -18.15 -1.88 15.91
C ILE A 234 -16.96 -2.45 16.70
N GLU A 235 -17.20 -3.00 17.89
CA GLU A 235 -16.21 -3.74 18.65
C GLU A 235 -15.72 -4.95 17.86
N THR A 236 -16.63 -5.76 17.30
CA THR A 236 -16.24 -6.88 16.42
C THR A 236 -15.39 -6.42 15.23
N ALA A 237 -15.76 -5.32 14.58
CA ALA A 237 -15.05 -4.77 13.42
C ALA A 237 -13.63 -4.27 13.74
N ASN A 238 -13.41 -3.81 14.97
CA ASN A 238 -12.16 -3.25 15.45
C ASN A 238 -11.31 -4.22 16.27
N ASN A 239 -11.80 -5.44 16.51
CA ASN A 239 -11.14 -6.41 17.38
C ASN A 239 -10.14 -7.30 16.62
N TYR A 240 -8.87 -7.01 16.84
CA TYR A 240 -7.72 -7.76 16.32
C TYR A 240 -6.90 -8.39 17.46
N GLU A 241 -7.51 -8.54 18.64
CA GLU A 241 -6.85 -9.08 19.83
C GLU A 241 -7.35 -10.49 20.10
N PRO A 242 -6.65 -11.53 19.60
CA PRO A 242 -6.97 -12.90 19.96
C PRO A 242 -6.63 -13.17 21.42
N GLY A 243 -7.43 -14.03 22.04
CA GLY A 243 -7.22 -14.58 23.38
C GLY A 243 -8.41 -14.41 24.32
N LEU A 244 -8.34 -15.07 25.47
CA LEU A 244 -9.41 -15.16 26.48
C LEU A 244 -9.86 -13.80 27.05
N LYS A 245 -9.01 -12.77 26.97
CA LYS A 245 -9.32 -11.42 27.45
C LYS A 245 -10.23 -10.63 26.49
N SER A 246 -10.50 -11.17 25.30
CA SER A 246 -11.28 -10.53 24.26
C SER A 246 -12.54 -11.36 23.95
N PRO A 247 -13.60 -11.27 24.77
CA PRO A 247 -14.79 -12.15 24.68
C PRO A 247 -15.58 -11.99 23.38
N HIS A 248 -15.25 -10.99 22.57
CA HIS A 248 -15.89 -10.73 21.28
C HIS A 248 -14.96 -10.96 20.09
N PHE A 249 -13.74 -11.46 20.32
CA PHE A 249 -12.84 -11.79 19.23
C PHE A 249 -13.44 -12.91 18.38
N LEU A 250 -13.32 -12.74 17.06
CA LEU A 250 -13.78 -13.70 16.09
C LEU A 250 -12.64 -13.91 15.08
N PRO A 251 -12.13 -15.14 14.88
CA PRO A 251 -10.99 -15.44 14.02
C PRO A 251 -11.37 -15.39 12.54
N MET A 252 -11.84 -14.23 12.08
CA MET A 252 -12.29 -13.99 10.72
C MET A 252 -11.13 -14.02 9.73
N ASP A 253 -11.37 -14.65 8.58
CA ASP A 253 -10.60 -14.38 7.37
C ASP A 253 -10.76 -12.91 6.95
N SER A 254 -9.86 -12.42 6.09
CA SER A 254 -9.85 -11.02 5.68
C SER A 254 -11.10 -10.63 4.90
N GLY A 255 -11.68 -11.54 4.10
CA GLY A 255 -12.93 -11.31 3.38
C GLY A 255 -14.10 -11.05 4.33
N THR A 256 -14.31 -11.94 5.29
CA THR A 256 -15.33 -11.81 6.34
C THR A 256 -15.10 -10.54 7.18
N ARG A 257 -13.84 -10.23 7.52
CA ARG A 257 -13.50 -9.04 8.30
C ARG A 257 -13.82 -7.74 7.57
N MET A 258 -13.45 -7.64 6.29
CA MET A 258 -13.78 -6.49 5.44
C MET A 258 -15.30 -6.29 5.33
N PHE A 259 -16.07 -7.39 5.20
CA PHE A 259 -17.53 -7.34 5.17
C PHE A 259 -18.10 -6.73 6.45
N VAL A 260 -17.67 -7.21 7.63
CA VAL A 260 -18.13 -6.69 8.93
C VAL A 260 -17.78 -5.22 9.09
N GLN A 261 -16.55 -4.83 8.75
CA GLN A 261 -16.09 -3.44 8.83
C GLN A 261 -16.90 -2.52 7.93
N GLN A 262 -17.14 -2.90 6.67
CA GLN A 262 -17.92 -2.12 5.72
C GLN A 262 -19.38 -1.94 6.20
N ARG A 263 -19.96 -2.97 6.83
CA ARG A 263 -21.31 -2.91 7.40
C ARG A 263 -21.39 -2.02 8.63
N ALA A 264 -20.40 -2.10 9.53
CA ALA A 264 -20.31 -1.21 10.69
C ALA A 264 -20.20 0.27 10.28
N ILE A 265 -19.34 0.58 9.29
CA ILE A 265 -19.19 1.92 8.73
C ILE A 265 -20.52 2.42 8.16
N ARG A 266 -21.15 1.62 7.29
CA ARG A 266 -22.42 1.99 6.65
C ARG A 266 -23.53 2.29 7.66
N LEU A 267 -23.66 1.46 8.71
CA LEU A 267 -24.70 1.63 9.72
C LEU A 267 -24.59 2.97 10.45
N VAL A 268 -23.38 3.37 10.85
CA VAL A 268 -23.17 4.63 11.55
C VAL A 268 -23.29 5.83 10.61
N GLU A 269 -22.75 5.75 9.39
CA GLU A 269 -22.77 6.87 8.43
C GLU A 269 -24.14 7.13 7.82
N ALA A 270 -24.95 6.10 7.62
CA ALA A 270 -26.32 6.25 7.14
C ALA A 270 -27.29 6.73 8.23
N SER A 271 -26.86 6.77 9.49
CA SER A 271 -27.71 7.13 10.61
C SER A 271 -27.84 8.64 10.79
N SER A 272 -29.08 9.11 10.92
CA SER A 272 -29.38 10.48 11.36
C SER A 272 -29.45 10.62 12.89
N HIS A 273 -29.18 9.55 13.65
CA HIS A 273 -29.32 9.55 15.11
C HIS A 273 -28.24 10.43 15.78
N PRO A 274 -28.59 11.31 16.74
CA PRO A 274 -27.62 12.19 17.41
C PRO A 274 -26.44 11.43 18.04
N ASP A 275 -26.73 10.30 18.68
CA ASP A 275 -25.71 9.48 19.36
C ASP A 275 -24.80 8.70 18.39
N ALA A 276 -25.10 8.67 17.09
CA ALA A 276 -24.17 8.11 16.10
C ALA A 276 -22.81 8.82 16.14
N ARG A 277 -22.79 10.10 16.54
CA ARG A 277 -21.57 10.90 16.72
C ARG A 277 -20.61 10.30 17.74
N ALA A 278 -21.11 9.61 18.77
CA ALA A 278 -20.29 8.96 19.78
C ALA A 278 -19.39 7.85 19.21
N TYR A 279 -19.73 7.32 18.02
CA TYR A 279 -18.98 6.26 17.37
C TYR A 279 -17.98 6.76 16.31
N LEU A 280 -17.93 8.06 15.99
CA LEU A 280 -17.11 8.57 14.87
C LEU A 280 -15.63 8.23 15.00
N THR A 281 -15.04 8.32 16.20
CA THR A 281 -13.64 7.94 16.44
C THR A 281 -13.42 6.44 16.20
N LYS A 282 -14.34 5.59 16.68
CA LYS A 282 -14.27 4.13 16.45
C LYS A 282 -14.45 3.80 14.96
N ILE A 283 -15.29 4.54 14.23
CA ILE A 283 -15.51 4.35 12.79
C ILE A 283 -14.32 4.85 11.96
N ALA A 284 -13.66 5.93 12.36
CA ALA A 284 -12.40 6.36 11.73
C ALA A 284 -11.33 5.26 11.86
N LYS A 285 -11.23 4.62 13.04
CA LYS A 285 -10.39 3.42 13.25
C LYS A 285 -10.80 2.28 12.32
N THR A 286 -12.10 1.97 12.22
CA THR A 286 -12.62 0.91 11.33
C THR A 286 -12.31 1.17 9.86
N LYS A 287 -12.41 2.42 9.40
CA LYS A 287 -12.05 2.81 8.03
C LYS A 287 -10.57 2.59 7.74
N LYS A 288 -9.69 2.95 8.68
CA LYS A 288 -8.24 2.73 8.56
C LYS A 288 -7.93 1.25 8.41
N LEU A 289 -8.53 0.41 9.26
CA LEU A 289 -8.38 -1.05 9.20
C LEU A 289 -8.95 -1.63 7.89
N LEU A 290 -10.12 -1.19 7.44
CA LEU A 290 -10.72 -1.64 6.18
C LEU A 290 -9.84 -1.30 4.97
N ALA A 291 -9.26 -0.10 4.94
CA ALA A 291 -8.33 0.29 3.88
C ALA A 291 -7.09 -0.61 3.88
N ALA A 292 -6.54 -0.90 5.06
CA ALA A 292 -5.38 -1.76 5.22
C ALA A 292 -5.65 -3.22 4.85
N GLU A 293 -6.81 -3.78 5.23
CA GLU A 293 -7.23 -5.13 4.85
C GLU A 293 -7.32 -5.26 3.33
N ARG A 294 -8.00 -4.32 2.66
CA ARG A 294 -8.15 -4.32 1.19
C ARG A 294 -6.80 -4.28 0.49
N LEU A 295 -5.94 -3.36 0.92
CA LEU A 295 -4.61 -3.20 0.36
C LEU A 295 -3.77 -4.47 0.54
N SER A 296 -3.78 -5.02 1.75
CA SER A 296 -2.99 -6.20 2.08
C SER A 296 -3.51 -7.44 1.34
N ALA A 297 -4.84 -7.57 1.20
CA ALA A 297 -5.46 -8.65 0.45
C ALA A 297 -5.13 -8.59 -1.06
N GLU A 298 -5.16 -7.40 -1.67
CA GLU A 298 -4.74 -7.21 -3.07
C GLU A 298 -3.29 -7.66 -3.29
N VAL A 299 -2.38 -7.26 -2.40
CA VAL A 299 -0.96 -7.61 -2.50
C VAL A 299 -0.73 -9.10 -2.28
N ALA A 300 -1.40 -9.70 -1.29
CA ALA A 300 -1.21 -11.11 -0.97
C ALA A 300 -1.71 -12.07 -2.06
N GLN A 301 -2.68 -11.67 -2.91
CA GLN A 301 -3.05 -12.46 -4.09
C GLN A 301 -1.88 -12.68 -5.06
N ARG A 302 -0.94 -11.74 -5.14
CA ARG A 302 0.24 -11.83 -6.03
C ARG A 302 1.49 -12.31 -5.30
N HIS A 303 1.51 -12.17 -3.98
CA HIS A 303 2.68 -12.40 -3.14
C HIS A 303 2.35 -13.31 -1.95
N ALA A 304 1.78 -14.49 -2.22
CA ALA A 304 1.43 -15.45 -1.17
C ALA A 304 2.65 -16.06 -0.44
N ALA A 305 3.84 -16.02 -1.07
CA ALA A 305 5.07 -16.59 -0.51
C ALA A 305 6.18 -15.55 -0.39
N VAL A 306 6.93 -15.64 0.71
CA VAL A 306 8.05 -14.74 1.02
C VAL A 306 9.20 -14.80 0.01
N ALA A 307 9.28 -15.88 -0.78
CA ALA A 307 10.32 -16.09 -1.79
C ALA A 307 10.47 -14.90 -2.76
N SER A 308 9.36 -14.20 -3.04
CA SER A 308 9.32 -13.01 -3.91
C SER A 308 10.21 -11.85 -3.43
N PHE A 309 10.59 -11.83 -2.16
CA PHE A 309 11.27 -10.69 -1.52
C PHE A 309 12.66 -11.03 -1.00
N ARG A 310 13.14 -12.27 -1.18
CA ARG A 310 14.44 -12.71 -0.63
C ARG A 310 15.65 -11.95 -1.19
N GLN A 311 15.51 -11.36 -2.38
CA GLN A 311 16.56 -10.59 -3.02
C GLN A 311 16.62 -9.13 -2.52
N TRP A 312 15.60 -8.67 -1.79
CA TRP A 312 15.58 -7.31 -1.26
C TRP A 312 16.55 -7.21 -0.09
N SER A 313 17.35 -6.15 -0.06
CA SER A 313 18.18 -5.87 1.10
C SER A 313 17.27 -5.63 2.31
N ARG A 314 17.73 -5.99 3.52
CA ARG A 314 16.85 -5.96 4.70
C ARG A 314 16.28 -4.56 4.89
N GLY A 315 14.95 -4.51 4.85
CA GLY A 315 14.20 -3.64 3.95
C GLY A 315 14.71 -2.23 3.67
N SER A 316 15.43 -2.22 2.57
CA SER A 316 15.07 -1.36 1.48
C SER A 316 13.55 -1.23 1.23
N VAL A 317 13.20 -0.11 0.62
CA VAL A 317 11.89 0.17 0.06
C VAL A 317 11.96 0.00 -1.45
N HIS A 318 11.02 -0.77 -2.00
CA HIS A 318 10.94 -1.08 -3.42
C HIS A 318 9.53 -0.86 -3.92
N ARG A 319 9.40 -0.45 -5.19
CA ARG A 319 8.09 -0.37 -5.83
C ARG A 319 7.54 -1.76 -6.15
N LEU A 320 6.33 -2.05 -5.73
CA LEU A 320 5.64 -3.31 -6.04
C LEU A 320 5.08 -3.29 -7.47
N ASN A 321 5.14 -4.42 -8.17
CA ASN A 321 4.60 -4.54 -9.53
C ASN A 321 3.11 -4.92 -9.49
N ILE A 322 2.29 -3.99 -8.98
CA ILE A 322 0.85 -4.15 -8.86
C ILE A 322 0.11 -2.99 -9.54
N SER A 323 -1.22 -3.10 -9.69
CA SER A 323 -2.06 -2.11 -10.38
C SER A 323 -2.01 -0.70 -9.78
N SER A 324 -1.51 -0.57 -8.55
CA SER A 324 -1.44 0.66 -7.78
C SER A 324 0.01 1.15 -7.61
N ASP A 325 0.16 2.47 -7.45
CA ASP A 325 1.40 3.14 -7.04
C ASP A 325 1.71 2.78 -5.58
N LEU A 326 2.31 1.61 -5.38
CA LEU A 326 2.56 1.01 -4.07
C LEU A 326 4.03 0.62 -3.89
N TYR A 327 4.50 0.86 -2.67
CA TYR A 327 5.85 0.55 -2.22
C TYR A 327 5.80 -0.44 -1.07
N GLY A 328 6.76 -1.34 -1.06
CA GLY A 328 6.90 -2.39 -0.06
C GLY A 328 8.25 -2.31 0.63
N SER A 329 8.32 -2.70 1.89
CA SER A 329 9.59 -2.96 2.57
C SER A 329 9.55 -4.31 3.27
N TYR A 330 10.51 -5.16 2.93
CA TYR A 330 10.58 -6.52 3.41
C TYR A 330 11.46 -6.63 4.66
N ARG A 331 10.98 -7.31 5.71
CA ARG A 331 11.72 -7.50 6.97
C ARG A 331 11.56 -8.91 7.51
N GLN A 332 12.58 -9.36 8.24
CA GLN A 332 12.52 -10.56 9.07
C GLN A 332 12.80 -10.18 10.52
N MET A 333 11.90 -10.57 11.42
CA MET A 333 11.98 -10.28 12.85
C MET A 333 11.38 -11.45 13.63
N THR A 334 11.98 -11.83 14.75
CA THR A 334 11.43 -12.85 15.68
C THR A 334 10.96 -14.16 15.02
N GLY A 335 11.68 -14.61 13.98
CA GLY A 335 11.33 -15.82 13.25
C GLY A 335 10.10 -15.68 12.35
N LYS A 336 9.69 -14.46 12.01
CA LYS A 336 8.64 -14.12 11.05
C LYS A 336 9.18 -13.22 9.96
N ALA A 337 8.43 -13.14 8.86
CA ALA A 337 8.70 -12.18 7.80
C ALA A 337 7.53 -11.21 7.66
N PHE A 338 7.81 -10.00 7.18
CA PHE A 338 6.85 -8.93 7.02
C PHE A 338 7.08 -8.21 5.71
N LEU A 339 5.98 -7.87 5.02
CA LEU A 339 6.00 -6.90 3.94
C LEU A 339 5.13 -5.72 4.35
N LEU A 340 5.76 -4.59 4.62
CA LEU A 340 5.13 -3.34 5.03
C LEU A 340 4.77 -2.52 3.78
N LEU A 341 3.58 -1.93 3.73
CA LEU A 341 3.03 -1.30 2.53
C LEU A 341 2.79 0.21 2.70
N TRP A 342 3.17 0.99 1.69
CA TRP A 342 2.90 2.42 1.58
C TRP A 342 2.47 2.80 0.16
N SER A 343 1.45 3.64 0.08
CA SER A 343 1.04 4.34 -1.14
C SER A 343 2.13 5.29 -1.61
N GLY A 344 2.24 5.48 -2.90
CA GLY A 344 3.16 6.47 -3.46
C GLY A 344 2.82 7.89 -3.06
N ALA A 345 1.59 8.19 -2.65
CA ALA A 345 1.26 9.49 -2.05
C ALA A 345 2.01 9.70 -0.72
N THR A 346 2.06 8.69 0.15
CA THR A 346 2.85 8.73 1.38
C THR A 346 4.34 8.85 1.08
N VAL A 347 4.86 8.05 0.13
CA VAL A 347 6.28 8.12 -0.24
C VAL A 347 6.63 9.50 -0.81
N ARG A 348 5.79 10.06 -1.69
CA ARG A 348 5.97 11.43 -2.23
C ARG A 348 5.99 12.49 -1.13
N SER A 349 5.14 12.35 -0.13
CA SER A 349 5.07 13.32 0.97
C SER A 349 6.37 13.39 1.79
N ASP A 350 7.13 12.30 1.84
CA ASP A 350 8.44 12.28 2.52
C ASP A 350 9.49 13.13 1.77
N PHE A 351 9.29 13.37 0.47
CA PHE A 351 10.13 14.24 -0.34
C PHE A 351 9.70 15.71 -0.33
N HIS A 352 8.71 16.11 0.48
CA HIS A 352 8.27 17.51 0.54
C HIS A 352 9.39 18.49 0.96
N ASN A 353 10.38 18.01 1.73
CA ASN A 353 11.56 18.81 2.07
C ASN A 353 12.42 19.15 0.84
N PHE A 354 12.40 18.35 -0.23
CA PHE A 354 13.08 18.69 -1.47
C PHE A 354 12.37 19.87 -2.15
N GLU A 355 11.04 19.80 -2.25
CA GLU A 355 10.21 20.84 -2.85
C GLU A 355 10.46 22.20 -2.18
N THR A 356 10.41 22.24 -0.85
CA THR A 356 10.64 23.47 -0.09
C THR A 356 12.08 24.00 -0.20
N ARG A 357 13.08 23.12 -0.32
CA ARG A 357 14.50 23.52 -0.44
C ARG A 357 14.89 24.00 -1.83
N PHE A 358 14.27 23.47 -2.87
CA PHE A 358 14.51 23.89 -4.25
C PHE A 358 13.53 24.96 -4.75
N ALA A 359 12.48 25.27 -3.98
CA ALA A 359 11.55 26.35 -4.27
C ALA A 359 12.28 27.68 -4.47
N GLY A 360 12.07 28.32 -5.61
CA GLY A 360 12.70 29.60 -5.97
C GLY A 360 14.16 29.51 -6.42
N SER A 361 14.72 28.31 -6.54
CA SER A 361 16.03 28.12 -7.18
C SER A 361 15.87 27.94 -8.70
N ASP A 362 16.90 28.30 -9.47
CA ASP A 362 16.97 28.03 -10.91
C ASP A 362 17.26 26.55 -11.24
N VAL A 363 17.23 25.68 -10.23
CA VAL A 363 17.53 24.26 -10.35
C VAL A 363 16.25 23.45 -10.16
N LEU A 364 15.99 22.58 -11.13
CA LEU A 364 14.97 21.54 -11.03
C LEU A 364 15.59 20.29 -10.40
N TYR A 365 14.84 19.64 -9.53
CA TYR A 365 15.18 18.30 -9.03
C TYR A 365 14.20 17.27 -9.59
N ARG A 366 14.63 16.02 -9.63
CA ARG A 366 13.79 14.87 -9.97
C ARG A 366 14.21 13.70 -9.11
N VAL A 367 13.24 13.04 -8.50
CA VAL A 367 13.42 11.77 -7.78
C VAL A 367 12.82 10.64 -8.60
N LEU A 368 13.60 9.59 -8.77
CA LEU A 368 13.18 8.34 -9.39
C LEU A 368 13.16 7.24 -8.33
N ASP A 369 12.34 6.22 -8.52
CA ASP A 369 12.37 5.01 -7.70
C ASP A 369 13.38 3.98 -8.21
N ASP A 370 13.46 2.83 -7.53
CA ASP A 370 14.33 1.71 -7.87
C ASP A 370 14.07 1.09 -9.26
N LYS A 371 13.01 1.50 -9.95
CA LYS A 371 12.65 1.09 -11.31
C LYS A 371 12.79 2.23 -12.32
N GLY A 372 13.34 3.38 -11.91
CA GLY A 372 13.52 4.57 -12.75
C GLY A 372 12.21 5.31 -13.03
N LEU A 373 11.14 5.03 -12.28
CA LEU A 373 9.85 5.71 -12.46
C LEU A 373 9.80 6.97 -11.58
N TYR A 374 9.05 7.96 -12.05
CA TYR A 374 8.96 9.26 -11.39
C TYR A 374 8.27 9.17 -10.02
N VAL A 375 8.87 9.84 -9.02
CA VAL A 375 8.32 10.00 -7.67
C VAL A 375 8.00 11.46 -7.37
N SER A 376 8.97 12.37 -7.44
CA SER A 376 8.81 13.77 -7.01
C SER A 376 9.68 14.73 -7.82
N GLY A 377 9.29 16.01 -7.88
CA GLY A 377 10.00 17.09 -8.59
C GLY A 377 9.52 17.32 -10.02
N ALA A 378 10.44 17.56 -10.96
CA ALA A 378 10.13 17.74 -12.37
C ALA A 378 9.99 16.38 -13.07
N GLU A 379 8.79 16.04 -13.55
CA GLU A 379 8.52 14.75 -14.21
C GLU A 379 9.30 14.59 -15.53
N GLN A 380 9.36 15.66 -16.33
CA GLN A 380 10.06 15.71 -17.61
C GLN A 380 10.96 16.96 -17.65
N PRO A 381 12.15 16.92 -17.01
CA PRO A 381 13.06 18.05 -17.05
C PRO A 381 13.51 18.31 -18.49
N SER A 382 13.49 19.59 -18.90
CA SER A 382 13.88 20.02 -20.25
C SER A 382 15.37 19.87 -20.54
N ALA A 383 16.19 19.67 -19.50
CA ALA A 383 17.64 19.56 -19.58
C ALA A 383 18.14 18.26 -18.95
N LYS A 384 19.33 17.80 -19.38
CA LYS A 384 20.03 16.67 -18.76
C LYS A 384 20.49 17.03 -17.35
N ALA A 385 20.44 16.06 -16.44
CA ALA A 385 20.97 16.21 -15.10
C ALA A 385 22.48 16.52 -15.14
N PHE A 386 22.91 17.54 -14.39
CA PHE A 386 24.33 17.84 -14.21
C PHE A 386 24.92 17.18 -12.96
N LEU A 387 24.06 16.72 -12.05
CA LEU A 387 24.36 16.01 -10.82
C LEU A 387 23.31 14.91 -10.58
N THR A 388 23.74 13.74 -10.13
CA THR A 388 22.88 12.61 -9.73
C THR A 388 23.51 11.96 -8.51
N LEU A 389 22.71 11.74 -7.46
CA LEU A 389 23.16 11.12 -6.22
C LEU A 389 22.13 10.08 -5.77
N PRO A 390 22.57 8.96 -5.18
CA PRO A 390 21.65 8.00 -4.54
C PRO A 390 21.05 8.60 -3.27
N ILE A 391 19.81 8.24 -2.93
CA ILE A 391 19.14 8.79 -1.74
C ILE A 391 19.63 8.17 -0.42
N GLY A 392 19.97 6.88 -0.38
CA GLY A 392 20.46 6.26 0.86
C GLY A 392 20.30 4.74 0.90
N GLY A 393 20.65 4.15 2.04
CA GLY A 393 20.63 2.71 2.23
C GLY A 393 19.22 2.11 2.31
N SER A 394 18.25 2.89 2.80
CA SER A 394 16.84 2.45 2.90
C SER A 394 16.11 2.51 1.55
N LEU A 395 16.68 3.22 0.57
CA LEU A 395 16.10 3.45 -0.76
C LEU A 395 17.14 3.09 -1.84
N PRO A 396 17.58 1.81 -1.91
CA PRO A 396 18.61 1.42 -2.86
C PRO A 396 18.09 1.52 -4.30
N GLY A 397 18.88 2.17 -5.17
CA GLY A 397 18.55 2.35 -6.58
C GLY A 397 17.67 3.56 -6.90
N TRP A 398 17.34 4.39 -5.89
CA TRP A 398 16.58 5.63 -6.03
C TRP A 398 17.47 6.84 -6.33
#